data_AF-A0A2V9NT41-F1
#
_entry.id   AF-A0A2V9NT41-F1
#
_cell.length_a   1.000
_cell.length_b   1.000
_cell.length_c   1.000
_cell.angle_alpha   90.00
_cell.angle_beta   90.00
_cell.angle_gamma   90.00
#
_symmetry.space_group_name_H-M   'P 1'
#
loop_
_entity.id
_entity.type
_entity.pdbx_description
1 polymer ?
#
loop_
_entity_poly.entity_id
_entity_poly.type
_entity_poly.pdbx_seq_one_letter_code
_entity_poly.pdbx_strand_id
1 'polypeptide(L)'
;MISELYCLQAGHMAHSAATRQLSIQDFIAELRKFQEPSFRRTDEILHFLESSPVSPESLAPYLTWNRQHYTRNLIDKTRLYELIAICWEAGQVSSVHNHRDQNCWMAVPIGRLQVENYKLIAQDVDHGTCELQVAETVEMNPSHPCAVDPSEPVHRVNNPREFNQRAVSLHVYSDPFDTCVVYSPEQHTCGVIKLHYTTEYGKATEPYTPR
;
A
#
# COMPACT_ATOMS: atom_id res chain seq x y z
N MET A 1 -23.52 11.98 13.83
CA MET A 1 -22.46 12.66 13.07
C MET A 1 -21.63 11.56 12.45
N ILE A 2 -21.78 11.36 11.15
CA ILE A 2 -21.23 10.23 10.40
C ILE A 2 -19.82 10.67 9.98
N SER A 3 -18.80 9.97 10.47
CA SER A 3 -17.40 10.20 10.13
C SER A 3 -17.18 9.76 8.69
N GLU A 4 -17.04 10.72 7.78
CA GLU A 4 -16.54 10.50 6.43
C GLU A 4 -15.00 10.46 6.46
N LEU A 5 -14.41 9.67 5.55
CA LEU A 5 -12.96 9.48 5.27
C LEU A 5 -12.25 8.36 6.06
N TYR A 6 -12.33 7.11 5.56
CA TYR A 6 -11.43 6.01 5.91
C TYR A 6 -10.14 6.00 5.05
N CYS A 7 -10.04 6.95 4.12
CA CYS A 7 -8.80 7.47 3.57
C CYS A 7 -8.74 8.96 3.86
N LEU A 8 -7.80 9.41 4.69
CA LEU A 8 -7.60 10.85 4.91
C LEU A 8 -7.21 11.49 3.57
N GLN A 9 -8.11 12.27 2.98
CA GLN A 9 -7.83 13.17 1.87
C GLN A 9 -7.88 14.60 2.41
N ALA A 10 -6.81 15.38 2.22
CA ALA A 10 -6.82 16.78 2.58
C ALA A 10 -7.75 17.56 1.62
N GLY A 11 -8.46 18.56 2.16
CA GLY A 11 -9.47 19.34 1.42
C GLY A 11 -8.95 19.98 0.13
N HIS A 12 -9.85 20.04 -0.86
CA HIS A 12 -9.63 20.57 -2.20
C HIS A 12 -9.09 22.02 -2.19
N MET A 13 -7.84 22.19 -2.62
CA MET A 13 -7.33 23.44 -3.18
C MET A 13 -6.89 23.16 -4.61
N ALA A 14 -7.71 23.56 -5.58
CA ALA A 14 -7.38 23.49 -6.99
C ALA A 14 -6.24 24.47 -7.31
N HIS A 15 -5.01 24.00 -7.41
CA HIS A 15 -3.91 24.72 -8.06
C HIS A 15 -3.25 23.80 -9.09
N SER A 16 -3.64 23.99 -10.35
CA SER A 16 -2.98 23.46 -11.54
C SER A 16 -1.67 24.22 -11.77
N ALA A 17 -0.61 23.82 -11.08
CA ALA A 17 0.75 23.90 -11.59
C ALA A 17 1.19 22.47 -11.87
N ALA A 18 1.89 22.21 -12.97
CA ALA A 18 2.45 20.89 -13.23
C ALA A 18 3.46 20.57 -12.11
N THR A 19 3.04 19.79 -11.12
CA THR A 19 3.88 19.34 -10.02
C THR A 19 5.03 18.56 -10.65
N ARG A 20 6.25 19.06 -10.50
CA ARG A 20 7.44 18.41 -11.07
C ARG A 20 7.57 17.03 -10.42
N GLN A 21 7.41 15.99 -11.22
CA GLN A 21 7.61 14.62 -10.76
C GLN A 21 9.08 14.38 -10.38
N LEU A 22 9.30 13.59 -9.34
CA LEU A 22 10.63 13.15 -8.91
C LEU A 22 11.00 11.82 -9.57
N SER A 23 12.29 11.62 -9.85
CA SER A 23 12.76 10.25 -10.08
C SER A 23 12.62 9.45 -8.78
N ILE A 24 12.51 8.11 -8.87
CA ILE A 24 12.44 7.26 -7.67
C ILE A 24 13.67 7.44 -6.76
N GLN A 25 14.85 7.75 -7.33
CA GLN A 25 16.05 8.01 -6.55
C GLN A 25 15.97 9.33 -5.78
N ASP A 26 15.46 10.40 -6.41
CA ASP A 26 15.24 11.68 -5.74
C ASP A 26 14.16 11.56 -4.67
N PHE A 27 13.08 10.82 -4.95
CA PHE A 27 12.03 10.52 -3.98
C PHE A 27 12.59 9.81 -2.74
N ILE A 28 13.43 8.78 -2.92
CA ILE A 28 14.11 8.09 -1.82
C ILE A 28 15.02 9.05 -1.05
N ALA A 29 15.78 9.90 -1.77
CA ALA A 29 16.70 10.86 -1.14
C ALA A 29 15.94 11.86 -0.25
N GLU A 30 14.77 12.34 -0.68
CA GLU A 30 13.89 13.18 0.13
C GLU A 30 13.25 12.39 1.28
N LEU A 31 12.72 11.20 1.02
CA LEU A 31 12.07 10.36 2.04
C LEU A 31 13.03 10.02 3.20
N ARG A 32 14.31 9.80 2.90
CA ARG A 32 15.36 9.53 3.91
C ARG A 32 15.70 10.72 4.82
N LYS A 33 15.24 11.94 4.50
CA LYS A 33 15.45 13.11 5.36
C LYS A 33 14.46 13.15 6.53
N PHE A 34 13.30 12.50 6.38
CA PHE A 34 12.32 12.41 7.46
C PHE A 34 12.87 11.64 8.65
N GLN A 35 12.48 12.07 9.84
CA GLN A 35 12.89 11.47 11.10
C GLN A 35 11.76 10.61 11.67
N GLU A 36 12.06 9.80 12.68
CA GLU A 36 11.11 8.88 13.31
C GLU A 36 9.71 9.48 13.58
N PRO A 37 9.54 10.71 14.12
CA PRO A 37 8.22 11.27 14.40
C PRO A 37 7.31 11.37 13.17
N SER A 38 7.88 11.62 11.99
CA SER A 38 7.13 11.74 10.74
C SER A 38 6.48 10.42 10.31
N PHE A 39 7.01 9.28 10.77
CA PHE A 39 6.45 7.96 10.50
C PHE A 39 5.46 7.46 11.57
N ARG A 40 5.30 8.20 12.68
CA ARG A 40 4.36 7.87 13.77
C ARG A 40 2.95 8.41 13.53
N ARG A 41 2.84 9.54 12.82
CA ARG A 41 1.57 10.15 12.37
C ARG A 41 1.47 10.05 10.85
N THR A 42 0.25 10.11 10.31
CA THR A 42 0.03 9.92 8.87
C THR A 42 0.17 11.17 8.02
N ASP A 43 0.13 12.37 8.62
CA ASP A 43 0.00 13.65 7.91
C ASP A 43 1.25 14.05 7.11
N GLU A 44 2.45 13.95 7.69
CA GLU A 44 3.68 14.45 7.06
C GLU A 44 4.09 13.64 5.83
N ILE A 45 4.06 12.32 5.94
CA ILE A 45 4.40 11.43 4.82
C ILE A 45 3.31 11.47 3.75
N LEU A 46 2.03 11.57 4.13
CA LEU A 46 0.96 11.76 3.14
C LEU A 46 1.17 13.04 2.33
N HIS A 47 1.44 14.16 3.01
CA HIS A 47 1.72 15.43 2.33
C HIS A 47 2.96 15.35 1.43
N PHE A 48 3.98 14.60 1.83
CA PHE A 48 5.14 14.33 0.99
C PHE A 48 4.75 13.56 -0.29
N LEU A 49 3.94 12.51 -0.19
CA LEU A 49 3.45 11.76 -1.35
C LEU A 49 2.62 12.64 -2.30
N GLU A 50 1.79 13.54 -1.76
CA GLU A 50 0.98 14.49 -2.54
C GLU A 50 1.84 15.52 -3.30
N SER A 51 2.84 16.07 -2.62
CA SER A 51 3.69 17.15 -3.16
C SER A 51 4.84 16.64 -4.04
N SER A 52 5.18 15.35 -3.94
CA SER A 52 6.35 14.74 -4.58
C SER A 52 5.98 13.48 -5.39
N PRO A 53 5.11 13.58 -6.42
CA PRO A 53 4.72 12.44 -7.23
C PRO A 53 5.92 11.82 -7.94
N VAL A 54 6.00 10.49 -7.97
CA VAL A 54 7.09 9.76 -8.63
C VAL A 54 6.84 9.62 -10.14
N SER A 55 7.86 9.89 -10.95
CA SER A 55 7.85 9.64 -12.39
C SER A 55 7.76 8.13 -12.65
N PRO A 56 6.73 7.67 -13.38
CA PRO A 56 6.53 6.25 -13.71
C PRO A 56 7.73 5.58 -14.38
N GLU A 57 8.41 6.30 -15.27
CA GLU A 57 9.53 5.79 -16.06
C GLU A 57 10.72 5.40 -15.16
N SER A 58 10.93 6.18 -14.08
CA SER A 58 12.01 5.93 -13.14
C SER A 58 11.83 4.65 -12.32
N LEU A 59 10.62 4.10 -12.24
CA LEU A 59 10.32 2.86 -11.53
C LEU A 59 10.76 1.61 -12.28
N ALA A 60 11.01 1.70 -13.59
CA ALA A 60 11.28 0.55 -14.46
C ALA A 60 12.26 -0.51 -13.88
N PRO A 61 13.36 -0.15 -13.19
CA PRO A 61 14.27 -1.13 -12.60
C PRO A 61 13.66 -2.03 -11.50
N TYR A 62 12.52 -1.63 -10.92
CA TYR A 62 11.87 -2.30 -9.79
C TYR A 62 10.58 -3.03 -10.17
N LEU A 63 10.10 -2.87 -11.41
CA LEU A 63 8.81 -3.42 -11.83
C LEU A 63 8.94 -4.85 -12.33
N THR A 64 8.64 -5.82 -11.46
CA THR A 64 8.53 -7.23 -11.86
C THR A 64 7.06 -7.61 -11.99
N TRP A 65 6.67 -8.17 -13.13
CA TRP A 65 5.27 -8.55 -13.38
C TRP A 65 5.08 -10.06 -13.30
N ASN A 66 3.96 -10.51 -12.75
CA ASN A 66 3.56 -11.91 -12.73
C ASN A 66 2.08 -12.04 -13.12
N ARG A 67 1.76 -12.98 -14.01
CA ARG A 67 0.41 -13.17 -14.55
C ARG A 67 -0.56 -13.82 -13.56
N GLN A 68 -0.06 -14.54 -12.56
CA GLN A 68 -0.87 -15.33 -11.62
C GLN A 68 -1.16 -14.58 -10.33
N HIS A 69 -0.25 -13.71 -9.87
CA HIS A 69 -0.37 -12.96 -8.63
C HIS A 69 0.31 -11.59 -8.76
N TYR A 70 -0.12 -10.63 -7.94
CA TYR A 70 0.58 -9.35 -7.83
C TYR A 70 1.96 -9.57 -7.18
N THR A 71 2.93 -8.73 -7.52
CA THR A 71 4.31 -8.85 -7.02
C THR A 71 4.62 -7.75 -6.02
N ARG A 72 5.52 -8.02 -5.06
CA ARG A 72 5.97 -7.03 -4.07
C ARG A 72 7.47 -6.81 -4.24
N ASN A 73 7.84 -5.63 -4.72
CA ASN A 73 9.21 -5.34 -5.15
C ASN A 73 9.80 -4.28 -4.22
N LEU A 74 10.70 -4.69 -3.32
CA LEU A 74 11.34 -3.77 -2.38
C LEU A 74 12.24 -2.80 -3.16
N ILE A 75 12.04 -1.51 -2.94
CA ILE A 75 12.80 -0.41 -3.56
C ILE A 75 13.82 0.14 -2.58
N ASP A 76 13.38 0.51 -1.37
CA ASP A 76 14.25 1.00 -0.30
C ASP A 76 13.78 0.49 1.06
N LYS A 77 14.73 0.31 1.99
CA LYS A 77 14.45 -0.15 3.35
C LYS A 77 15.40 0.48 4.34
N THR A 78 14.84 1.04 5.40
CA THR A 78 15.58 1.57 6.54
C THR A 78 15.05 0.96 7.82
N ARG A 79 15.54 1.40 8.98
CA ARG A 79 14.93 1.04 10.26
C ARG A 79 13.56 1.70 10.49
N LEU A 80 13.28 2.80 9.80
CA LEU A 80 12.07 3.62 9.99
C LEU A 80 10.96 3.27 9.01
N TYR A 81 11.30 2.72 7.84
CA TYR A 81 10.31 2.42 6.81
C TYR A 81 10.76 1.38 5.78
N GLU A 82 9.77 0.87 5.04
CA GLU A 82 9.94 0.14 3.79
C GLU A 82 9.23 0.87 2.65
N LEU A 83 9.89 1.01 1.50
CA LEU A 83 9.31 1.51 0.26
C LEU A 83 9.24 0.38 -0.76
N ILE A 84 8.03 0.05 -1.22
CA ILE A 84 7.77 -1.10 -2.10
C ILE A 84 6.96 -0.65 -3.31
N ALA A 85 7.31 -1.15 -4.49
CA ALA A 85 6.40 -1.15 -5.64
C ALA A 85 5.62 -2.46 -5.70
N ILE A 86 4.29 -2.36 -5.74
CA ILE A 86 3.41 -3.49 -5.97
C ILE A 86 2.88 -3.41 -7.40
N CYS A 87 3.10 -4.47 -8.19
CA CYS A 87 2.67 -4.52 -9.58
C CYS A 87 1.41 -5.39 -9.74
N TRP A 88 0.39 -4.82 -10.38
CA TRP A 88 -0.94 -5.42 -10.49
C TRP A 88 -1.34 -5.60 -11.96
N GLU A 89 -1.47 -6.84 -12.41
CA GLU A 89 -2.17 -7.15 -13.65
C GLU A 89 -3.67 -6.86 -13.53
N ALA A 90 -4.33 -6.63 -14.67
CA ALA A 90 -5.77 -6.44 -14.70
C ALA A 90 -6.51 -7.68 -14.16
N GLY A 91 -7.39 -7.46 -13.18
CA GLY A 91 -8.14 -8.47 -12.45
C GLY A 91 -7.42 -9.07 -11.24
N GLN A 92 -6.23 -8.59 -10.86
CA GLN A 92 -5.56 -9.04 -9.64
C GLN A 92 -6.09 -8.35 -8.39
N VAL A 93 -6.12 -9.10 -7.31
CA VAL A 93 -6.68 -8.67 -6.02
C VAL A 93 -5.81 -9.21 -4.90
N SER A 94 -5.67 -8.44 -3.82
CA SER A 94 -5.04 -8.88 -2.58
C SER A 94 -6.03 -9.61 -1.67
N SER A 95 -5.50 -10.39 -0.72
CA SER A 95 -6.30 -10.81 0.44
C SER A 95 -6.78 -9.58 1.23
N VAL A 96 -7.86 -9.72 1.99
CA VAL A 96 -8.18 -8.72 3.02
C VAL A 96 -7.12 -8.84 4.12
N HIS A 97 -6.45 -7.75 4.48
CA HIS A 97 -5.29 -7.79 5.38
C HIS A 97 -5.13 -6.52 6.21
N ASN A 98 -4.34 -6.63 7.28
CA ASN A 98 -3.88 -5.50 8.11
C ASN A 98 -2.37 -5.23 7.93
N HIS A 99 -1.84 -4.29 8.71
CA HIS A 99 -0.45 -3.81 8.64
C HIS A 99 0.35 -3.97 9.95
N ARG A 100 -0.09 -4.82 10.90
CA ARG A 100 0.59 -5.05 12.21
C ARG A 100 0.98 -3.76 12.94
N ASP A 101 0.01 -2.88 13.11
CA ASP A 101 0.15 -1.58 13.79
C ASP A 101 1.14 -0.62 13.12
N GLN A 102 1.53 -0.90 11.86
CA GLN A 102 2.34 -0.01 11.05
C GLN A 102 1.46 0.91 10.20
N ASN A 103 1.88 2.16 10.10
CA ASN A 103 1.27 3.11 9.19
C ASN A 103 1.57 2.71 7.74
N CYS A 104 0.58 2.90 6.87
CA CYS A 104 0.66 2.60 5.45
C CYS A 104 0.24 3.82 4.66
N TRP A 105 1.11 4.26 3.76
CA TRP A 105 0.83 5.29 2.77
C TRP A 105 0.95 4.71 1.37
N MET A 106 0.00 5.03 0.51
CA MET A 106 -0.10 4.48 -0.83
C MET A 106 -0.18 5.60 -1.87
N ALA A 107 0.53 5.44 -2.97
CA ALA A 107 0.39 6.25 -4.19
C ALA A 107 0.25 5.32 -5.40
N VAL A 108 -0.41 5.77 -6.49
CA VAL A 108 -0.61 4.94 -7.69
C VAL A 108 -0.02 5.64 -8.92
N PRO A 109 1.31 5.65 -9.11
CA PRO A 109 1.94 6.35 -10.24
C PRO A 109 1.54 5.80 -11.62
N ILE A 110 1.07 4.55 -11.71
CA ILE A 110 0.63 3.93 -12.97
C ILE A 110 -0.76 3.33 -12.77
N GLY A 111 -1.70 3.68 -13.66
CA GLY A 111 -3.05 3.11 -13.67
C GLY A 111 -3.93 3.66 -12.56
N ARG A 112 -4.80 2.81 -12.01
CA ARG A 112 -5.73 3.11 -10.91
C ARG A 112 -6.09 1.80 -10.21
N LEU A 113 -6.48 1.89 -8.94
CA LEU A 113 -6.81 0.75 -8.08
C LEU A 113 -8.07 1.07 -7.28
N GLN A 114 -8.77 0.03 -6.84
CA GLN A 114 -9.81 0.15 -5.83
C GLN A 114 -9.27 -0.35 -4.49
N VAL A 115 -9.59 0.36 -3.41
CA VAL A 115 -9.32 -0.04 -2.04
C VAL A 115 -10.64 -0.23 -1.34
N GLU A 116 -10.95 -1.47 -1.00
CA GLU A 116 -12.12 -1.88 -0.23
C GLU A 116 -11.74 -1.90 1.25
N ASN A 117 -12.29 -1.00 2.05
CA ASN A 117 -12.02 -0.91 3.49
C ASN A 117 -12.99 -1.77 4.30
N TYR A 118 -12.52 -2.30 5.41
CA TYR A 118 -13.27 -3.13 6.34
C TYR A 118 -13.10 -2.64 7.77
N LYS A 119 -14.21 -2.67 8.51
CA LYS A 119 -14.18 -2.50 9.95
C LYS A 119 -13.98 -3.86 10.63
N LEU A 120 -12.97 -3.95 11.48
CA LEU A 120 -12.73 -5.13 12.33
C LEU A 120 -13.67 -5.09 13.54
N ILE A 121 -14.63 -6.02 13.58
CA ILE A 121 -15.63 -6.11 14.66
C ILE A 121 -15.12 -7.02 15.78
N ALA A 122 -14.57 -8.17 15.42
CA ALA A 122 -14.00 -9.13 16.36
C ALA A 122 -12.86 -9.93 15.72
N GLN A 123 -11.92 -10.37 16.53
CA GLN A 123 -10.79 -11.20 16.11
C GLN A 123 -10.33 -12.14 17.22
N ASP A 124 -10.08 -13.39 16.86
CA ASP A 124 -9.33 -14.36 17.66
C ASP A 124 -8.36 -15.08 16.72
N VAL A 125 -7.11 -14.63 16.71
CA VAL A 125 -6.06 -15.16 15.82
C VAL A 125 -5.68 -16.59 16.21
N ASP A 126 -5.69 -16.93 17.51
CA ASP A 126 -5.27 -18.24 18.00
C ASP A 126 -6.26 -19.33 17.59
N HIS A 127 -7.55 -18.99 17.55
CA HIS A 127 -8.61 -19.87 17.04
C HIS A 127 -8.94 -19.63 15.55
N GLY A 128 -8.26 -18.68 14.91
CA GLY A 128 -8.39 -18.37 13.49
C GLY A 128 -9.75 -17.81 13.07
N THR A 129 -10.45 -17.09 13.95
CA THR A 129 -11.79 -16.54 13.67
C THR A 129 -11.79 -15.01 13.63
N CYS A 130 -12.68 -14.44 12.83
CA CYS A 130 -12.86 -12.99 12.76
C CYS A 130 -14.27 -12.59 12.31
N GLU A 131 -14.64 -11.35 12.62
CA GLU A 131 -15.82 -10.71 12.09
C GLU A 131 -15.44 -9.35 11.49
N LEU A 132 -15.77 -9.18 10.21
CA LEU A 132 -15.51 -7.96 9.45
C LEU A 132 -16.82 -7.40 8.91
N GLN A 133 -16.92 -6.07 8.90
CA GLN A 133 -17.99 -5.36 8.23
C GLN A 133 -17.40 -4.58 7.05
N VAL A 134 -18.04 -4.67 5.88
CA VAL A 134 -17.68 -3.83 4.73
C VAL A 134 -17.90 -2.37 5.10
N ALA A 135 -16.89 -1.52 4.86
CA ALA A 135 -16.96 -0.09 5.01
C ALA A 135 -17.09 0.57 3.63
N GLU A 136 -16.22 1.51 3.30
CA GLU A 136 -16.22 2.19 1.99
C GLU A 136 -15.29 1.52 0.98
N THR A 137 -15.54 1.78 -0.30
CA THR A 137 -14.61 1.47 -1.39
C THR A 137 -14.19 2.77 -2.05
N VAL A 138 -12.88 3.01 -2.14
CA VAL A 138 -12.32 4.22 -2.73
C VAL A 138 -11.48 3.88 -3.94
N GLU A 139 -11.49 4.75 -4.95
CA GLU A 139 -10.56 4.64 -6.08
C GLU A 139 -9.30 5.45 -5.80
N MET A 140 -8.15 4.83 -5.99
CA MET A 140 -6.85 5.47 -6.00
C MET A 140 -6.34 5.64 -7.43
N ASN A 141 -5.73 6.79 -7.70
CA ASN A 141 -5.17 7.14 -9.01
C ASN A 141 -3.93 8.04 -8.82
N PRO A 142 -3.19 8.41 -9.89
CA PRO A 142 -1.92 9.13 -9.77
C PRO A 142 -2.01 10.49 -9.09
N SER A 143 -3.20 11.09 -9.01
CA SER A 143 -3.42 12.40 -8.40
C SER A 143 -3.83 12.35 -6.93
N HIS A 144 -4.15 11.17 -6.40
CA HIS A 144 -4.74 11.02 -5.07
C HIS A 144 -4.03 9.90 -4.29
N PRO A 145 -2.82 10.15 -3.76
CA PRO A 145 -2.25 9.27 -2.76
C PRO A 145 -3.12 9.27 -1.50
N CYS A 146 -2.96 8.27 -0.64
CA CYS A 146 -3.71 8.18 0.60
C CYS A 146 -2.88 7.55 1.72
N ALA A 147 -3.34 7.77 2.95
CA ALA A 147 -2.89 7.01 4.12
C ALA A 147 -4.05 6.12 4.57
N VAL A 148 -3.73 4.89 4.96
CA VAL A 148 -4.67 4.02 5.64
C VAL A 148 -4.95 4.60 7.03
N ASP A 149 -6.21 4.67 7.43
CA ASP A 149 -6.57 5.05 8.79
C ASP A 149 -6.02 4.01 9.79
N PRO A 150 -5.14 4.41 10.72
CA PRO A 150 -4.61 3.48 11.71
C PRO A 150 -5.68 2.87 12.63
N SER A 151 -6.84 3.51 12.77
CA SER A 151 -7.97 3.01 13.57
C SER A 151 -8.80 1.93 12.86
N GLU A 152 -8.79 1.91 11.51
CA GLU A 152 -9.45 0.90 10.69
C GLU A 152 -8.50 0.39 9.59
N PRO A 153 -7.45 -0.36 9.97
CA PRO A 153 -6.31 -0.63 9.08
C PRO A 153 -6.53 -1.81 8.11
N VAL A 154 -7.75 -2.35 8.02
CA VAL A 154 -8.06 -3.57 7.29
C VAL A 154 -8.63 -3.23 5.93
N HIS A 155 -7.96 -3.68 4.87
CA HIS A 155 -8.43 -3.42 3.51
C HIS A 155 -8.10 -4.55 2.53
N ARG A 156 -8.68 -4.43 1.34
CA ARG A 156 -8.30 -5.18 0.14
C ARG A 156 -8.03 -4.19 -1.00
N VAL A 157 -6.90 -4.36 -1.66
CA VAL A 157 -6.56 -3.63 -2.89
C VAL A 157 -6.85 -4.51 -4.10
N ASN A 158 -7.52 -3.92 -5.09
CA ASN A 158 -7.99 -4.56 -6.31
C ASN A 158 -7.58 -3.73 -7.54
N ASN A 159 -7.14 -4.40 -8.61
CA ASN A 159 -7.07 -3.84 -9.95
C ASN A 159 -8.20 -4.46 -10.81
N PRO A 160 -9.39 -3.86 -10.86
CA PRO A 160 -10.53 -4.43 -11.58
C PRO A 160 -10.26 -4.65 -13.08
N ARG A 161 -10.87 -5.69 -13.66
CA ARG A 161 -10.68 -6.02 -15.09
C ARG A 161 -11.20 -4.92 -16.01
N GLU A 162 -12.25 -4.23 -15.59
CA GLU A 162 -12.88 -3.11 -16.30
C GLU A 162 -11.96 -1.91 -16.46
N PHE A 163 -10.91 -1.76 -15.64
CA PHE A 163 -9.91 -0.72 -15.84
C PHE A 163 -9.05 -0.99 -17.08
N ASN A 164 -9.01 -2.26 -17.54
CA ASN A 164 -8.34 -2.71 -18.77
C ASN A 164 -6.89 -2.20 -18.90
N GLN A 165 -6.20 -2.09 -17.78
CA GLN A 165 -4.82 -1.63 -17.71
C GLN A 165 -4.11 -2.25 -16.50
N ARG A 166 -2.78 -2.30 -16.57
CA ARG A 166 -1.94 -2.59 -15.40
C ARG A 166 -1.91 -1.39 -14.47
N ALA A 167 -1.61 -1.66 -13.20
CA ALA A 167 -1.36 -0.62 -12.21
C ALA A 167 -0.09 -0.91 -11.41
N VAL A 168 0.53 0.17 -10.92
CA VAL A 168 1.61 0.09 -9.93
C VAL A 168 1.23 0.98 -8.77
N SER A 169 1.22 0.41 -7.56
CA SER A 169 1.16 1.20 -6.33
C SER A 169 2.52 1.23 -5.64
N LEU A 170 2.88 2.41 -5.13
CA LEU A 170 3.97 2.60 -4.19
C LEU A 170 3.40 2.57 -2.78
N HIS A 171 4.03 1.79 -1.92
CA HIS A 171 3.67 1.66 -0.51
C HIS A 171 4.86 2.10 0.32
N VAL A 172 4.64 3.08 1.19
CA VAL A 172 5.53 3.38 2.31
C VAL A 172 4.90 2.75 3.54
N TYR A 173 5.64 1.92 4.24
CA TYR A 173 5.24 1.36 5.52
C TYR A 173 6.16 1.88 6.61
N SER A 174 5.63 2.33 7.75
CA SER A 174 6.47 2.62 8.93
C SER A 174 7.01 1.32 9.52
N ASP A 175 8.22 1.34 10.06
CA ASP A 175 8.97 0.23 10.66
C ASP A 175 8.88 -1.13 9.91
N PRO A 176 10.00 -1.71 9.48
CA PRO A 176 9.98 -3.02 8.83
C PRO A 176 9.20 -4.12 9.56
N PHE A 177 8.32 -4.80 8.85
CA PHE A 177 7.55 -5.94 9.35
C PHE A 177 7.44 -7.04 8.30
N ASP A 178 7.42 -8.31 8.73
CA ASP A 178 7.45 -9.46 7.82
C ASP A 178 6.24 -10.40 7.99
N THR A 179 5.21 -9.98 8.71
CA THR A 179 3.96 -10.73 8.84
C THR A 179 2.75 -9.82 8.78
N CYS A 180 1.60 -10.33 8.36
CA CYS A 180 0.32 -9.66 8.58
C CYS A 180 -0.76 -10.67 8.92
N VAL A 181 -1.90 -10.19 9.40
CA VAL A 181 -3.10 -11.01 9.44
C VAL A 181 -3.84 -10.86 8.13
N VAL A 182 -4.20 -11.99 7.53
CA VAL A 182 -5.15 -12.07 6.42
C VAL A 182 -6.48 -12.57 6.94
N TYR A 183 -7.54 -12.10 6.30
CA TYR A 183 -8.92 -12.36 6.67
C TYR A 183 -9.67 -12.93 5.45
N SER A 184 -10.58 -13.87 5.70
CA SER A 184 -11.66 -14.21 4.78
C SER A 184 -12.96 -13.74 5.41
N PRO A 185 -13.49 -12.56 4.97
CA PRO A 185 -14.78 -12.07 5.44
C PRO A 185 -15.90 -13.09 5.24
N GLU A 186 -15.87 -13.85 4.15
CA GLU A 186 -16.92 -14.80 3.78
C GLU A 186 -16.90 -16.06 4.64
N GLN A 187 -15.71 -16.48 5.09
CA GLN A 187 -15.55 -17.66 5.93
C GLN A 187 -15.48 -17.33 7.42
N HIS A 188 -15.46 -16.05 7.79
CA HIS A 188 -15.25 -15.59 9.17
C HIS A 188 -13.96 -16.14 9.80
N THR A 189 -12.91 -16.32 8.98
CA THR A 189 -11.62 -16.84 9.41
C THR A 189 -10.49 -15.85 9.18
N CYS A 190 -9.48 -15.90 10.03
CA CYS A 190 -8.25 -15.13 9.87
C CYS A 190 -7.02 -15.94 10.24
N GLY A 191 -5.84 -15.48 9.83
CA GLY A 191 -4.59 -16.14 10.16
C GLY A 191 -3.37 -15.27 9.85
N VAL A 192 -2.26 -15.56 10.51
CA VAL A 192 -1.00 -14.85 10.28
C VAL A 192 -0.28 -15.47 9.08
N ILE A 193 0.14 -14.65 8.13
CA ILE A 193 1.02 -15.05 7.04
C ILE A 193 2.37 -14.37 7.15
N LYS A 194 3.40 -15.02 6.59
CA LYS A 194 4.69 -14.39 6.35
C LYS A 194 4.67 -13.65 5.01
N LEU A 195 5.20 -12.44 5.05
CA LEU A 195 5.34 -11.55 3.91
C LEU A 195 6.69 -11.79 3.24
N HIS A 196 6.67 -11.81 1.91
CA HIS A 196 7.86 -12.01 1.10
C HIS A 196 7.92 -10.95 0.00
N TYR A 197 9.13 -10.52 -0.32
CA TYR A 197 9.39 -9.74 -1.52
C TYR A 197 9.61 -10.68 -2.71
N THR A 198 9.00 -10.35 -3.84
CA THR A 198 9.29 -10.95 -5.14
C THR A 198 10.69 -10.57 -5.63
N THR A 199 11.06 -9.31 -5.43
CA THR A 199 12.40 -8.80 -5.72
C THR A 199 12.86 -7.83 -4.65
N GLU A 200 14.17 -7.75 -4.43
CA GLU A 200 14.80 -6.75 -3.58
C GLU A 200 15.77 -5.89 -4.41
N TYR A 201 15.58 -4.57 -4.37
CA TYR A 201 16.43 -3.59 -5.05
C TYR A 201 16.59 -3.87 -6.56
N GLY A 202 15.49 -4.30 -7.20
CA GLY A 202 15.45 -4.64 -8.63
C GLY A 202 16.04 -6.01 -9.00
N LYS A 203 16.33 -6.87 -8.01
CA LYS A 203 16.87 -8.22 -8.23
C LYS A 203 15.95 -9.27 -7.64
N ALA A 204 15.77 -10.39 -8.33
CA ALA A 204 14.99 -11.51 -7.83
C ALA A 204 15.52 -11.97 -6.47
N THR A 205 14.61 -12.24 -5.53
CA THR A 205 14.96 -12.91 -4.28
C THR A 205 15.20 -14.40 -4.56
N GLU A 206 16.13 -15.01 -3.82
CA GLU A 206 16.29 -16.47 -3.87
C GLU A 206 14.96 -17.12 -3.50
N PRO A 207 14.55 -18.22 -4.16
CA PRO A 207 13.30 -18.89 -3.84
C PRO A 207 13.27 -19.23 -2.35
N TYR A 208 12.20 -18.81 -1.67
CA TYR A 208 11.97 -19.23 -0.29
C TYR A 208 11.98 -20.76 -0.26
N THR A 209 12.99 -21.32 0.39
CA THR A 209 13.08 -22.75 0.67
C THR A 209 12.64 -22.90 2.12
N PRO A 210 11.38 -23.32 2.39
CA PRO A 210 10.98 -23.62 3.75
C PRO A 210 11.93 -24.70 4.29
N ARG A 211 12.58 -24.42 5.43
CA ARG A 211 13.27 -25.46 6.19
C ARG A 211 12.25 -26.24 7.02
#